data_AF-A0A5B7JF46-F1
#
_entry.id   AF-A0A5B7JF46-F1
#
_cell.length_a   1.000
_cell.length_b   1.000
_cell.length_c   1.000
_cell.angle_alpha   90.00
_cell.angle_beta   90.00
_cell.angle_gamma   90.00
#
_symmetry.space_group_name_H-M   'P 1'
#
loop_
_entity.id
_entity.type
_entity.pdbx_description
1 polymer ?
#
loop_
_entity_poly.entity_id
_entity_poly.type
_entity_poly.pdbx_seq_one_letter_code
_entity_poly.pdbx_strand_id
1 'polypeptide(L)' 'MQPFGVKVCLIEPGNYANGTSLFAMDDVVDREVMSMWNNLSDELKADYGEDFCRKVKGFMKNFRRKGVS' A
#
# COMPACT_ATOMS: atom_id res chain seq x y z
N MET A 1 -4.14 -9.82 31.60
CA MET A 1 -3.21 -10.97 31.55
C MET A 1 -1.82 -10.51 32.00
N GLN A 2 -1.30 -11.05 33.11
CA GLN A 2 0.08 -10.87 33.58
C GLN A 2 0.50 -12.15 34.32
N PRO A 3 1.26 -13.07 33.71
CA PRO A 3 1.88 -14.16 34.45
C PRO A 3 3.17 -13.73 35.19
N PHE A 4 3.78 -12.57 34.86
CA PHE A 4 5.14 -12.19 35.32
C PHE A 4 5.37 -10.72 35.74
N GLY A 5 4.33 -9.88 35.81
CA GLY A 5 4.48 -8.47 36.23
C GLY A 5 5.13 -7.52 35.22
N VAL A 6 5.31 -7.93 33.96
CA VAL A 6 5.92 -7.12 32.88
C VAL A 6 4.86 -6.38 32.09
N LYS A 7 4.84 -5.05 32.15
CA LYS A 7 3.95 -4.23 31.31
C LYS A 7 4.40 -4.28 29.85
N VAL A 8 3.52 -4.73 28.96
CA VAL A 8 3.75 -4.77 27.50
C VAL A 8 2.80 -3.78 26.83
N CYS A 9 3.32 -3.00 25.89
CA CYS A 9 2.51 -2.25 24.93
C CYS A 9 2.98 -2.57 23.51
N LEU A 10 2.03 -2.61 22.57
CA LEU A 10 2.28 -2.67 21.14
C LEU A 10 1.93 -1.30 20.58
N ILE A 11 2.89 -0.65 19.93
CA ILE A 11 2.68 0.61 19.24
C ILE A 11 2.69 0.30 17.76
N GLU A 12 1.53 0.44 17.11
CA GLU A 12 1.46 0.42 15.67
C GLU A 12 1.59 1.87 15.16
N PRO A 13 2.69 2.21 14.49
CA PRO A 13 2.82 3.50 13.84
C PRO A 13 1.75 3.68 12.75
N GLY A 14 1.22 4.91 12.61
CA GLY A 14 0.29 5.26 11.54
C GLY A 14 0.95 5.27 10.14
N ASN A 15 0.37 6.00 9.19
CA ASN A 15 0.97 6.11 7.86
C ASN A 15 2.31 6.87 7.87
N TYR A 16 3.43 6.17 7.65
CA TYR A 16 4.78 6.73 7.52
C TYR A 16 5.23 6.99 6.08
N ALA A 17 4.33 6.87 5.09
CA ALA A 17 4.68 7.03 3.68
C ALA A 17 5.27 8.42 3.36
N ASN A 18 4.90 9.45 4.13
CA ASN A 18 5.43 10.83 3.97
C ASN A 18 6.68 11.10 4.82
N GLY A 19 7.05 10.19 5.74
CA GLY A 19 8.22 10.32 6.60
C GLY A 19 9.51 9.71 6.00
N THR A 20 9.40 9.06 4.85
CA THR A 20 10.53 8.41 4.16
C THR A 20 10.52 8.73 2.66
N SER A 21 11.67 8.65 2.00
CA SER A 21 11.79 8.89 0.56
C SER A 21 11.28 7.72 -0.30
N LEU A 22 10.92 6.58 0.31
CA LEU A 22 10.54 5.34 -0.39
C LEU A 22 9.32 5.51 -1.30
N PHE A 23 8.41 6.42 -0.96
CA PHE A 23 7.20 6.73 -1.75
C PHE A 23 6.97 8.24 -1.92
N ALA A 24 8.02 9.06 -1.76
CA ALA A 24 7.89 10.51 -1.70
C ALA A 24 7.54 11.15 -3.05
N MET A 25 7.78 10.47 -4.17
CA MET A 25 7.50 10.97 -5.51
C MET A 25 6.15 10.42 -6.03
N ASP A 26 5.38 11.28 -6.70
CA ASP A 26 4.05 10.94 -7.23
C ASP A 26 4.06 9.85 -8.30
N ASP A 27 5.14 9.77 -9.05
CA ASP A 27 5.34 8.81 -10.14
C ASP A 27 5.74 7.42 -9.65
N VAL A 28 6.38 7.30 -8.47
CA VAL A 28 6.81 6.02 -7.90
C VAL A 28 5.62 5.09 -7.70
N VAL A 29 4.51 5.60 -7.17
CA VAL A 29 3.29 4.78 -6.98
C VAL A 29 2.76 4.25 -8.32
N ASP A 30 2.70 5.09 -9.35
CA ASP A 30 2.22 4.66 -10.67
C ASP A 30 3.15 3.63 -11.31
N ARG A 31 4.47 3.84 -11.18
CA ARG A 31 5.49 2.92 -11.70
C ARG A 31 5.42 1.56 -11.02
N GLU A 32 5.36 1.53 -9.69
CA GLU A 32 5.32 0.27 -8.95
C GLU A 32 4.02 -0.50 -9.22
N VAL A 33 2.87 0.19 -9.26
CA VAL A 33 1.59 -0.48 -9.59
C VAL A 33 1.60 -1.03 -11.02
N MET A 34 2.15 -0.29 -12.00
CA MET A 34 2.28 -0.79 -13.36
C MET A 34 3.27 -1.94 -13.49
N SER A 35 4.38 -1.90 -12.76
CA SER A 35 5.34 -3.00 -12.69
C SER A 35 4.66 -4.28 -12.18
N MET A 36 3.94 -4.19 -11.07
CA MET A 36 3.17 -5.30 -10.52
C MET A 36 2.11 -5.81 -11.51
N TRP A 37 1.34 -4.90 -12.11
CA TRP A 37 0.31 -5.24 -13.10
C TRP A 37 0.89 -5.97 -14.30
N ASN A 38 2.00 -5.47 -14.86
CA ASN A 38 2.63 -6.05 -16.04
C ASN A 38 3.20 -7.45 -15.78
N ASN A 39 3.63 -7.72 -14.54
CA ASN A 39 4.15 -9.02 -14.11
C ASN A 39 3.06 -10.07 -13.83
N LEU A 40 1.78 -9.71 -13.83
CA LEU A 40 0.69 -10.69 -13.74
C LEU A 40 0.56 -11.51 -15.02
N SER A 41 0.06 -12.74 -14.88
CA SER A 41 -0.34 -13.55 -16.03
C SER A 41 -1.49 -12.90 -16.81
N ASP A 42 -1.59 -13.22 -18.09
CA ASP A 42 -2.66 -12.68 -18.94
C ASP A 42 -4.05 -13.15 -18.48
N GLU A 43 -4.15 -14.37 -17.94
CA GLU A 43 -5.36 -14.89 -17.30
C GLU A 43 -5.81 -14.00 -16.13
N LEU A 44 -4.90 -13.67 -15.20
CA LEU A 44 -5.23 -12.79 -14.07
C LEU A 44 -5.55 -11.36 -14.52
N LYS A 45 -4.84 -10.84 -15.53
CA LYS A 45 -5.15 -9.52 -16.10
C LYS A 45 -6.56 -9.50 -16.71
N ALA A 46 -6.96 -10.58 -17.37
CA ALA A 46 -8.30 -10.73 -17.95
C ALA A 46 -9.37 -10.85 -16.86
N ASP A 47 -9.13 -11.65 -15.82
CA ASP A 47 -10.06 -11.86 -14.71
C ASP A 47 -10.31 -10.58 -13.90
N TYR A 48 -9.25 -9.86 -13.54
CA TYR A 48 -9.35 -8.63 -12.76
C TYR A 48 -9.74 -7.42 -13.61
N GLY A 49 -9.26 -7.36 -14.86
CA GLY A 49 -9.48 -6.25 -15.78
C GLY A 49 -8.70 -4.97 -15.45
N GLU A 50 -8.53 -4.10 -16.44
CA GLU A 50 -7.78 -2.84 -16.29
C GLU A 50 -8.41 -1.88 -15.27
N ASP A 51 -9.74 -1.96 -15.09
CA ASP A 51 -10.45 -1.15 -14.12
C ASP A 51 -10.01 -1.45 -12.69
N PHE A 52 -9.68 -2.71 -12.38
CA PHE A 52 -9.11 -3.07 -11.09
C PHE A 52 -7.76 -2.41 -10.88
N CYS A 53 -6.86 -2.47 -11.87
CA CYS A 53 -5.57 -1.79 -11.82
C CYS A 53 -5.73 -0.28 -11.57
N ARG A 54 -6.70 0.38 -12.23
CA ARG A 54 -7.00 1.80 -12.02
C ARG A 54 -7.48 2.08 -10.60
N LYS A 55 -8.34 1.22 -10.03
CA LYS A 55 -8.80 1.33 -8.63
C LYS A 55 -7.66 1.19 -7.64
N VAL A 56 -6.75 0.23 -7.86
CA VAL A 56 -5.56 0.02 -7.02
C VAL A 56 -4.66 1.26 -7.05
N LYS A 57 -4.38 1.83 -8.23
CA LYS A 57 -3.61 3.09 -8.34
C LYS A 57 -4.26 4.21 -7.52
N GLY A 58 -5.58 4.39 -7.67
CA GLY A 58 -6.33 5.41 -6.92
C GLY A 58 -6.28 5.18 -5.40
N PHE A 59 -6.41 3.92 -4.98
CA PHE A 59 -6.29 3.54 -3.57
C PHE A 59 -4.90 3.86 -3.03
N MET A 60 -3.83 3.43 -3.69
CA MET A 60 -2.45 3.66 -3.22
C MET A 60 -2.11 5.16 -3.14
N LYS A 61 -2.55 5.96 -4.11
CA LYS A 61 -2.38 7.42 -4.07
C LYS A 61 -3.13 8.05 -2.89
N ASN A 62 -4.35 7.61 -2.63
CA ASN A 62 -5.13 8.09 -1.49
C ASN A 62 -4.54 7.65 -0.16
N PHE A 63 -4.14 6.39 -0.04
CA PHE A 63 -3.46 5.83 1.12
C PHE A 63 -2.20 6.63 1.45
N ARG A 64 -1.35 6.90 0.46
CA ARG A 64 -0.14 7.71 0.67
C ARG A 64 -0.47 9.10 1.22
N ARG A 65 -1.45 9.78 0.61
CA ARG A 65 -1.80 11.17 0.96
C ARG A 65 -2.51 11.30 2.31
N LYS A 66 -3.42 10.38 2.64
CA LYS A 66 -4.37 10.53 3.75
C LYS A 66 -4.36 9.39 4.77
N GLY A 67 -3.63 8.30 4.50
CA GLY A 67 -3.73 7.05 5.28
C GLY A 67 -5.02 6.29 5.00
N VAL A 68 -5.34 5.33 5.87
CA VAL A 68 -6.64 4.63 5.90
C VAL A 68 -7.54 5.40 6.86
N SER A 69 -8.57 6.07 6.34
CA SER A 69 -9.66 6.66 7.10
C SER A 69 -10.97 6.06 6.63
#